data_AF-A0A7C5RG44-F1
#
_entry.id   AF-A0A7C5RG44-F1
#
_cell.length_a   1.000
_cell.length_b   1.000
_cell.length_c   1.000
_cell.angle_alpha   90.00
_cell.angle_beta   90.00
_cell.angle_gamma   90.00
#
_symmetry.space_group_name_H-M   'P 1'
#
loop_
_entity.id
_entity.type
_entity.pdbx_description
1 polymer ?
#
loop_
_entity_poly.entity_id
_entity_poly.type
_entity_poly.pdbx_seq_one_letter_code
_entity_poly.pdbx_strand_id
1 'polypeptide(L)'
;IDLSATYFDILKDRLYTGKKNGLKRRSSQTALYHILKFLVKVTAPILSFTTEDVWQHFFKDRYGIESVFLTEYEELPKEWENPQIREKINLILEIREIVLKALEISRRNGFINSSLEAKVILYSSNQNITETLNYYSKDLWEFFIVSQVELKELSENITYQENQTKVLITKAEGQKCERCWIYSPTVGTNKDHPTICSKCIEAIS
;
A
#
# COMPACT_ATOMS: atom_id res chain seq x y z
N ILE A 1 7.53 13.10 4.67
CA ILE A 1 8.26 12.13 3.81
C ILE A 1 7.30 10.99 3.38
N ASP A 2 6.00 11.27 3.33
CA ASP A 2 4.98 10.23 3.54
C ASP A 2 4.46 9.63 2.24
N LEU A 3 4.55 10.37 1.13
CA LEU A 3 4.09 9.89 -0.17
C LEU A 3 5.04 8.86 -0.77
N SER A 4 6.33 9.21 -0.92
CA SER A 4 7.27 8.36 -1.64
C SER A 4 7.59 7.06 -0.92
N ALA A 5 8.01 7.13 0.35
CA ALA A 5 8.50 5.98 1.09
C ALA A 5 7.38 5.05 1.58
N THR A 6 6.16 5.57 1.70
CA THR A 6 5.03 4.83 2.29
C THR A 6 3.89 4.68 1.29
N TYR A 7 3.20 5.78 0.95
CA TYR A 7 1.96 5.69 0.20
C TYR A 7 2.14 5.10 -1.21
N PHE A 8 3.13 5.56 -1.96
CA PHE A 8 3.38 5.07 -3.31
C PHE A 8 3.85 3.62 -3.29
N ASP A 9 4.66 3.22 -2.31
CA ASP A 9 5.17 1.85 -2.21
C ASP A 9 4.06 0.84 -1.91
N ILE A 10 3.18 1.16 -0.96
CA ILE A 10 1.96 0.40 -0.64
C ILE A 10 1.07 0.24 -1.88
N LEU A 11 0.96 1.28 -2.71
CA LEU A 11 0.05 1.29 -3.86
C LEU A 11 0.60 0.62 -5.13
N LYS A 12 1.91 0.31 -5.22
CA LYS A 12 2.55 -0.17 -6.47
C LYS A 12 1.83 -1.36 -7.08
N ASP A 13 1.57 -2.39 -6.28
CA ASP A 13 0.92 -3.61 -6.77
C ASP A 13 -0.45 -3.30 -7.39
N ARG A 14 -1.25 -2.48 -6.69
CA ARG A 14 -2.59 -2.09 -7.11
C ARG A 14 -2.57 -1.23 -8.38
N LEU A 15 -1.62 -0.30 -8.50
CA LEU A 15 -1.51 0.60 -9.65
C LEU A 15 -0.97 -0.10 -10.90
N TYR A 16 -0.02 -1.01 -10.74
CA TYR A 16 0.70 -1.67 -11.84
C TYR A 16 0.01 -2.95 -12.29
N THR A 17 -0.58 -3.70 -11.35
CA THR A 17 -1.12 -5.04 -11.63
C THR A 17 -2.65 -5.09 -11.57
N GLY A 18 -3.31 -4.10 -10.96
CA GLY A 18 -4.77 -4.02 -10.90
C GLY A 18 -5.43 -3.82 -12.27
N LYS A 19 -6.69 -4.28 -12.40
CA LYS A 19 -7.51 -4.11 -13.61
C LYS A 19 -7.60 -2.63 -14.00
N LYS A 20 -7.48 -2.32 -15.30
CA LYS A 20 -7.43 -0.92 -15.81
C LYS A 20 -8.55 -0.04 -15.25
N ASN A 21 -9.77 -0.56 -15.21
CA ASN A 21 -10.96 0.11 -14.68
C ASN A 21 -11.44 -0.46 -13.33
N GLY A 22 -10.59 -1.22 -12.63
CA GLY A 22 -10.94 -1.81 -11.33
C GLY A 22 -11.10 -0.76 -10.24
N LEU A 23 -12.08 -0.98 -9.35
CA LEU A 23 -12.43 -0.03 -8.29
C LEU A 23 -11.23 0.34 -7.40
N LYS A 24 -10.46 -0.65 -6.94
CA LYS A 24 -9.25 -0.41 -6.11
C LYS A 24 -8.26 0.51 -6.82
N ARG A 25 -7.91 0.23 -8.09
CA ARG A 25 -6.96 1.04 -8.87
C ARG A 25 -7.48 2.46 -9.09
N ARG A 26 -8.77 2.61 -9.46
CA ARG A 26 -9.40 3.92 -9.66
C ARG A 26 -9.48 4.72 -8.36
N SER A 27 -9.83 4.09 -7.24
CA SER A 27 -9.84 4.72 -5.92
C SER A 27 -8.47 5.32 -5.56
N SER A 28 -7.39 4.56 -5.76
CA SER A 28 -6.03 5.07 -5.55
C SER A 28 -5.66 6.20 -6.50
N GLN A 29 -6.03 6.10 -7.79
CA GLN A 29 -5.79 7.17 -8.76
C GLN A 29 -6.56 8.45 -8.44
N THR A 30 -7.78 8.35 -7.92
CA THR A 30 -8.58 9.50 -7.47
C THR A 30 -7.87 10.22 -6.32
N ALA A 31 -7.41 9.49 -5.30
CA ALA A 31 -6.66 10.08 -4.20
C ALA A 31 -5.36 10.75 -4.71
N LEU A 32 -4.59 10.05 -5.55
CA LEU A 32 -3.36 10.59 -6.16
C LEU A 32 -3.61 11.83 -7.01
N TYR A 33 -4.72 11.88 -7.74
CA TYR A 33 -5.11 13.03 -8.54
C TYR A 33 -5.34 14.27 -7.66
N HIS A 34 -6.10 14.13 -6.58
CA HIS A 34 -6.34 15.23 -5.64
C HIS A 34 -5.07 15.67 -4.93
N ILE A 35 -4.23 14.72 -4.50
CA ILE A 35 -2.92 15.02 -3.89
C ILE A 35 -2.05 15.81 -4.88
N LEU A 36 -1.91 15.34 -6.12
CA LEU A 36 -1.12 16.04 -7.14
C LEU A 36 -1.63 17.45 -7.40
N LYS A 37 -2.95 17.60 -7.59
CA LYS A 37 -3.58 18.90 -7.83
C LYS A 37 -3.32 19.87 -6.68
N PHE A 38 -3.53 19.42 -5.45
CA PHE A 38 -3.30 20.22 -4.25
C PHE A 38 -1.83 20.64 -4.14
N LEU A 39 -0.90 19.71 -4.30
CA LEU A 39 0.54 19.98 -4.23
C LEU A 39 0.98 20.98 -5.30
N VAL A 40 0.54 20.81 -6.55
CA VAL A 40 0.89 21.73 -7.65
C VAL A 40 0.44 23.15 -7.34
N LYS A 41 -0.79 23.33 -6.83
CA LYS A 41 -1.32 24.66 -6.52
C LYS A 41 -0.66 25.29 -5.29
N VAL A 42 -0.51 24.54 -4.20
CA VAL A 42 0.05 25.08 -2.93
C VAL A 42 1.54 25.37 -3.01
N THR A 43 2.27 24.65 -3.87
CA THR A 43 3.72 24.85 -4.03
C THR A 43 4.08 25.81 -5.16
N ALA A 44 3.13 26.26 -5.99
CA ALA A 44 3.39 27.14 -7.12
C ALA A 44 4.11 28.46 -6.78
N PRO A 45 3.85 29.11 -5.62
CA PRO A 45 4.61 30.30 -5.23
C PRO A 45 6.10 30.06 -4.94
N ILE A 46 6.51 28.80 -4.72
CA ILE A 46 7.89 28.41 -4.36
C ILE A 46 8.58 27.71 -5.53
N LEU A 47 7.87 26.80 -6.20
CA LEU A 47 8.38 25.93 -7.26
C LEU A 47 7.81 26.32 -8.63
N SER A 48 7.83 27.61 -8.93
CA SER A 48 6.99 28.22 -9.96
C SER A 48 7.05 27.55 -11.33
N PHE A 49 8.26 27.35 -11.86
CA PHE A 49 8.45 26.70 -13.16
C PHE A 49 8.02 25.23 -13.14
N THR A 50 8.42 24.48 -12.11
CA THR A 50 8.08 23.07 -11.97
C THR A 50 6.57 22.84 -11.90
N THR A 51 5.86 23.65 -11.11
CA THR A 51 4.40 23.53 -10.98
C THR A 51 3.68 23.99 -12.24
N GLU A 52 4.20 25.00 -12.93
CA GLU A 52 3.66 25.45 -14.21
C GLU A 52 3.82 24.36 -15.28
N ASP A 53 4.99 23.73 -15.37
CA ASP A 53 5.22 22.61 -16.28
C ASP A 53 4.25 21.45 -16.01
N VAL A 54 4.08 21.05 -14.74
CA VAL A 54 3.10 20.00 -14.38
C VAL A 54 1.68 20.43 -14.76
N TRP A 55 1.33 21.70 -14.54
CA TRP A 55 0.02 22.24 -14.90
C TRP A 55 -0.24 22.17 -16.40
N GLN A 56 0.71 22.65 -17.22
CA GLN A 56 0.65 22.62 -18.68
C GLN A 56 0.42 21.19 -19.19
N HIS A 57 1.16 20.21 -18.67
CA HIS A 57 1.11 18.84 -19.17
C HIS A 57 -0.09 18.03 -18.70
N PHE A 58 -0.63 18.33 -17.52
CA PHE A 58 -1.61 17.45 -16.88
C PHE A 58 -2.98 18.08 -16.64
N PHE A 59 -3.04 19.38 -16.36
CA PHE A 59 -4.25 20.05 -15.85
C PHE A 59 -4.85 21.08 -16.80
N LYS A 60 -4.04 21.79 -17.60
CA LYS A 60 -4.49 22.85 -18.51
C LYS A 60 -5.70 22.45 -19.35
N ASP A 61 -5.60 21.39 -20.14
CA ASP A 61 -6.69 20.96 -21.02
C ASP A 61 -7.91 20.42 -20.24
N ARG A 62 -7.71 19.95 -19.01
CA ARG A 62 -8.80 19.42 -18.15
C ARG A 62 -9.65 20.53 -17.54
N TYR A 63 -9.04 21.69 -17.29
CA TYR A 63 -9.68 22.81 -16.59
C TYR A 63 -9.91 24.03 -17.49
N GLY A 64 -9.26 24.11 -18.65
CA GLY A 64 -9.33 25.27 -19.54
C GLY A 64 -8.67 26.52 -18.96
N ILE A 65 -7.78 26.37 -17.97
CA ILE A 65 -7.06 27.47 -17.31
C ILE A 65 -5.60 27.41 -17.74
N GLU A 66 -5.11 28.52 -18.30
CA GLU A 66 -3.82 28.57 -18.99
C GLU A 66 -2.61 28.39 -18.08
N SER A 67 -2.70 28.69 -16.78
CA SER A 67 -1.55 28.59 -15.87
C SER A 67 -2.00 28.30 -14.44
N VAL A 68 -1.15 27.63 -13.65
CA VAL A 68 -1.45 27.37 -12.23
C VAL A 68 -1.62 28.68 -11.45
N PHE A 69 -0.94 29.76 -11.87
CA PHE A 69 -1.02 31.07 -11.23
C PHE A 69 -2.35 31.79 -11.48
N LEU A 70 -3.16 31.29 -12.40
CA LEU A 70 -4.51 31.77 -12.67
C LEU A 70 -5.58 30.94 -11.93
N THR A 71 -5.16 30.07 -11.00
CA THR A 71 -6.05 29.22 -10.23
C THR A 71 -6.20 29.73 -8.80
N GLU A 72 -7.37 29.51 -8.22
CA GLU A 72 -7.64 29.81 -6.80
C GLU A 72 -7.40 28.59 -5.92
N TYR A 73 -7.12 28.76 -4.64
CA TYR A 73 -7.10 27.62 -3.72
C TYR A 73 -8.50 27.01 -3.57
N GLU A 74 -8.57 25.68 -3.53
CA GLU A 74 -9.83 24.97 -3.34
C GLU A 74 -10.03 24.67 -1.86
N GLU A 75 -11.24 24.91 -1.36
CA GLU A 75 -11.66 24.35 -0.08
C GLU A 75 -11.75 22.82 -0.22
N LEU A 76 -11.10 22.11 0.70
CA LEU A 76 -11.15 20.66 0.74
C LEU A 76 -12.47 20.21 1.39
N PRO A 77 -13.10 19.13 0.89
CA PRO A 77 -14.29 18.56 1.52
C PRO A 77 -14.01 18.20 2.99
N LYS A 78 -14.86 18.68 3.90
CA LYS A 78 -14.69 18.46 5.35
C LYS A 78 -14.75 16.98 5.71
N GLU A 79 -15.45 16.19 4.90
CA GLU A 79 -15.60 14.75 5.06
C GLU A 79 -14.28 13.99 4.89
N TRP A 80 -13.26 14.60 4.26
CA TRP A 80 -11.94 13.98 4.12
C TRP A 80 -11.16 14.03 5.44
N GLU A 81 -11.52 14.92 6.36
CA GLU A 81 -10.96 14.92 7.71
C GLU A 81 -11.70 13.92 8.59
N ASN A 82 -11.11 12.74 8.75
CA ASN A 82 -11.66 11.68 9.58
C ASN A 82 -10.63 11.23 10.65
N PRO A 83 -10.72 11.77 11.88
CA PRO A 83 -9.78 11.43 12.96
C PRO A 83 -9.77 9.94 13.30
N GLN A 84 -10.91 9.26 13.23
CA GLN A 84 -11.03 7.84 13.57
C GLN A 84 -10.29 6.96 12.55
N ILE A 85 -10.38 7.29 11.25
CA ILE A 85 -9.60 6.61 10.21
C ILE A 85 -8.12 6.93 10.40
N ARG A 86 -7.75 8.19 10.66
CA ARG A 86 -6.36 8.60 10.88
C ARG A 86 -5.72 7.81 12.02
N GLU A 87 -6.40 7.66 13.15
CA GLU A 87 -5.91 6.89 14.30
C GLU A 87 -5.67 5.42 13.94
N LYS A 88 -6.62 4.78 13.27
CA LYS A 88 -6.49 3.38 12.83
C LYS A 88 -5.35 3.18 11.83
N ILE A 89 -5.19 4.10 10.87
CA ILE A 89 -4.11 4.03 9.88
C ILE A 89 -2.75 4.28 10.54
N ASN A 90 -2.66 5.25 11.46
CA ASN A 90 -1.44 5.49 12.23
C ASN A 90 -1.02 4.24 13.02
N LEU A 91 -1.98 3.55 13.66
CA LEU A 91 -1.71 2.29 14.35
C LEU A 91 -1.16 1.21 13.40
N ILE A 92 -1.71 1.08 12.19
CA ILE A 92 -1.19 0.14 11.18
C ILE A 92 0.22 0.53 10.73
N LEU A 93 0.52 1.82 10.60
CA LEU A 93 1.85 2.30 10.23
C LEU A 93 2.88 2.08 11.36
N GLU A 94 2.48 2.23 12.62
CA GLU A 94 3.33 1.85 13.76
C GLU A 94 3.64 0.35 13.76
N ILE A 95 2.63 -0.49 13.50
CA ILE A 95 2.82 -1.94 13.37
C ILE A 95 3.69 -2.28 12.15
N ARG A 96 3.56 -1.53 11.05
CA ARG A 96 4.40 -1.70 9.86
C ARG A 96 5.88 -1.56 10.21
N GLU A 97 6.27 -0.59 11.03
CA GLU A 97 7.67 -0.44 11.44
C GLU A 97 8.19 -1.69 12.17
N ILE A 98 7.36 -2.29 13.03
CA ILE A 98 7.70 -3.54 13.75
C ILE A 98 7.84 -4.70 12.76
N VAL A 99 6.94 -4.81 11.78
CA VAL A 99 7.00 -5.83 10.72
C VAL A 99 8.24 -5.64 9.85
N LEU A 100 8.59 -4.41 9.49
CA LEU A 100 9.77 -4.11 8.68
C LEU A 100 11.06 -4.53 9.39
N LYS A 101 11.17 -4.29 10.70
CA LYS A 101 12.29 -4.81 11.53
C LYS A 101 12.35 -6.33 11.51
N ALA A 102 11.22 -7.01 11.67
CA ALA A 102 11.15 -8.48 11.63
C ALA A 102 11.59 -9.02 10.25
N LEU A 103 11.11 -8.42 9.16
CA LEU A 103 11.50 -8.78 7.79
C LEU A 103 13.00 -8.55 7.54
N GLU A 104 13.57 -7.49 8.10
CA GLU A 104 15.00 -7.19 7.99
C GLU A 104 15.87 -8.22 8.74
N ILE A 105 15.45 -8.65 9.93
CA ILE A 105 16.09 -9.76 10.65
C ILE A 105 16.06 -11.03 9.80
N SER A 106 14.92 -11.38 9.22
CA SER A 106 14.78 -12.54 8.34
C SER A 106 15.65 -12.45 7.07
N ARG A 107 15.83 -11.25 6.49
CA ARG A 107 16.73 -11.05 5.35
C ARG A 107 18.20 -11.24 5.74
N ARG A 108 18.64 -10.65 6.85
CA ARG A 108 20.03 -10.77 7.33
C ARG A 108 20.43 -12.20 7.65
N ASN A 109 19.48 -13.00 8.14
CA ASN A 109 19.69 -14.42 8.43
C ASN A 109 19.58 -15.31 7.18
N GLY A 110 19.38 -14.75 5.99
CA GLY A 110 19.23 -15.49 4.74
C GLY A 110 17.92 -16.29 4.63
N PHE A 111 16.95 -16.06 5.52
CA PHE A 111 15.69 -16.79 5.51
C PHE A 111 14.82 -16.37 4.31
N ILE A 112 14.74 -15.07 3.99
CA ILE A 112 14.05 -14.53 2.80
C ILE A 112 14.98 -13.59 2.04
N ASN A 113 14.82 -13.46 0.72
CA ASN A 113 15.56 -12.45 -0.05
C ASN A 113 14.75 -11.17 -0.27
N SER A 114 13.43 -11.29 -0.39
CA SER A 114 12.50 -10.16 -0.56
C SER A 114 11.31 -10.27 0.40
N SER A 115 10.66 -9.15 0.71
CA SER A 115 9.48 -9.15 1.58
C SER A 115 8.30 -9.92 0.97
N LEU A 116 8.21 -10.00 -0.36
CA LEU A 116 7.20 -10.80 -1.05
C LEU A 116 7.40 -12.31 -0.88
N GLU A 117 8.57 -12.78 -0.46
CA GLU A 117 8.73 -14.20 -0.07
C GLU A 117 8.13 -14.52 1.31
N ALA A 118 7.65 -13.52 2.05
CA ALA A 118 7.22 -13.67 3.43
C ALA A 118 5.69 -13.79 3.57
N LYS A 119 5.30 -14.62 4.54
CA LYS A 119 4.03 -14.60 5.24
C LYS A 119 4.25 -14.05 6.64
N VAL A 120 3.57 -12.96 6.96
CA VAL A 120 3.65 -12.28 8.26
C VAL A 120 2.53 -12.80 9.14
N ILE A 121 2.87 -13.34 10.30
CA ILE A 121 1.89 -13.73 11.32
C ILE A 121 1.99 -12.73 12.47
N LEU A 122 0.89 -12.04 12.76
CA LEU A 122 0.80 -11.03 13.81
C LEU A 122 0.06 -11.57 15.03
N TYR A 123 0.57 -11.19 16.19
CA TYR A 123 -0.02 -11.49 17.49
C TYR A 123 -0.11 -10.20 18.29
N SER A 124 -1.24 -9.97 18.96
CA SER A 124 -1.37 -8.91 19.95
C SER A 124 -2.33 -9.33 21.07
N SER A 125 -1.98 -8.97 22.30
CA SER A 125 -2.89 -9.06 23.45
C SER A 125 -3.73 -7.79 23.64
N ASN A 126 -3.50 -6.75 22.83
CA ASN A 126 -4.25 -5.51 22.90
C ASN A 126 -5.50 -5.61 22.02
N GLN A 127 -6.66 -5.37 22.62
CA GLN A 127 -7.94 -5.46 21.94
C GLN A 127 -8.07 -4.46 20.77
N ASN A 128 -7.68 -3.20 20.96
CA ASN A 128 -7.74 -2.17 19.90
C ASN A 128 -6.84 -2.51 18.70
N ILE A 129 -5.64 -3.05 18.94
CA ILE A 129 -4.75 -3.55 17.89
C ILE A 129 -5.41 -4.68 17.12
N THR A 130 -5.89 -5.69 17.83
CA THR A 130 -6.52 -6.87 17.22
C THR A 130 -7.77 -6.50 16.43
N GLU A 131 -8.64 -5.63 16.96
CA GLU A 131 -9.84 -5.15 16.25
C GLU A 131 -9.47 -4.35 14.99
N THR A 132 -8.47 -3.47 15.07
CA THR A 132 -8.02 -2.68 13.93
C THR A 132 -7.41 -3.57 12.84
N LEU A 133 -6.52 -4.49 13.20
CA LEU A 133 -5.92 -5.42 12.24
C LEU A 133 -6.98 -6.33 11.59
N ASN A 134 -7.94 -6.83 12.37
CA ASN A 134 -9.03 -7.64 11.83
C ASN A 134 -9.88 -6.87 10.82
N TYR A 135 -10.22 -5.62 11.13
CA TYR A 135 -11.00 -4.75 10.24
C TYR A 135 -10.32 -4.56 8.88
N TYR A 136 -8.99 -4.39 8.85
CA TYR A 136 -8.20 -4.19 7.63
C TYR A 136 -7.54 -5.46 7.07
N SER A 137 -7.87 -6.64 7.59
CA SER A 137 -7.19 -7.92 7.30
C SER A 137 -6.96 -8.21 5.81
N LYS A 138 -7.90 -7.83 4.95
CA LYS A 138 -7.82 -8.06 3.49
C LYS A 138 -6.79 -7.18 2.76
N ASP A 139 -6.36 -6.08 3.38
CA ASP A 139 -5.49 -5.07 2.76
C ASP A 139 -4.13 -4.94 3.51
N LEU A 140 -3.97 -5.56 4.69
CA LEU A 140 -2.72 -5.51 5.48
C LEU A 140 -1.48 -5.95 4.70
N TRP A 141 -1.61 -6.90 3.78
CA TRP A 141 -0.49 -7.37 2.96
C TRP A 141 0.06 -6.26 2.04
N GLU A 142 -0.79 -5.33 1.57
CA GLU A 142 -0.34 -4.14 0.82
C GLU A 142 0.39 -3.19 1.76
N PHE A 143 -0.13 -2.96 2.97
CA PHE A 143 0.53 -2.12 3.98
C PHE A 143 1.90 -2.64 4.37
N PHE A 144 2.09 -3.97 4.46
CA PHE A 144 3.37 -4.57 4.84
C PHE A 144 4.26 -4.93 3.65
N ILE A 145 3.71 -4.93 2.43
CA ILE A 145 4.39 -5.28 1.17
C ILE A 145 4.95 -6.71 1.25
N VAL A 146 4.06 -7.64 1.61
CA VAL A 146 4.33 -9.07 1.77
C VAL A 146 3.27 -9.87 1.01
N SER A 147 3.49 -11.18 0.82
CA SER A 147 2.54 -11.98 0.05
C SER A 147 1.31 -12.41 0.86
N GLN A 148 1.47 -12.60 2.17
CA GLN A 148 0.41 -13.06 3.04
C GLN A 148 0.54 -12.43 4.43
N VAL A 149 -0.61 -12.16 5.06
CA VAL A 149 -0.70 -11.72 6.45
C VAL A 149 -1.75 -12.58 7.15
N GLU A 150 -1.44 -13.05 8.34
CA GLU A 150 -2.35 -13.84 9.17
C GLU A 150 -2.35 -13.28 10.59
N LEU A 151 -3.53 -13.23 11.22
CA LEU A 151 -3.68 -12.84 12.62
C LEU A 151 -3.95 -14.10 13.42
N LYS A 152 -3.17 -14.35 14.48
CA LYS A 152 -3.31 -15.55 15.33
C LYS A 152 -3.32 -15.20 16.81
N GLU A 153 -3.80 -16.14 17.61
CA GLU A 153 -3.63 -16.14 19.06
C GLU A 153 -2.16 -16.31 19.45
N LEU A 154 -1.79 -15.76 20.60
CA LEU A 154 -0.41 -15.68 21.11
C LEU A 154 0.36 -17.01 20.96
N SER A 155 1.59 -16.91 20.45
CA SER A 155 2.54 -18.02 20.34
C SER A 155 3.87 -17.67 20.98
N GLU A 156 4.63 -18.68 21.39
CA GLU A 156 6.01 -18.54 21.88
C GLU A 156 7.01 -18.32 20.74
N ASN A 157 6.72 -18.82 19.53
CA ASN A 157 7.63 -18.70 18.40
C ASN A 157 7.45 -17.34 17.69
N ILE A 158 8.40 -16.43 17.89
CA ILE A 158 8.36 -15.07 17.37
C ILE A 158 9.71 -14.70 16.72
N THR A 159 9.65 -13.95 15.62
CA THR A 159 10.84 -13.38 14.96
C THR A 159 11.25 -12.08 15.62
N TYR A 160 10.27 -11.25 15.97
CA TYR A 160 10.50 -9.96 16.61
C TYR A 160 9.30 -9.57 17.47
N GLN A 161 9.55 -8.77 18.49
CA GLN A 161 8.54 -8.24 19.40
C GLN A 161 8.93 -6.82 19.77
N GLU A 162 7.96 -5.93 19.72
CA GLU A 162 8.10 -4.55 20.20
C GLU A 162 6.73 -4.05 20.62
N ASN A 163 6.67 -3.27 21.69
CA ASN A 163 5.42 -2.82 22.32
C ASN A 163 4.49 -4.02 22.63
N GLN A 164 3.24 -3.95 22.16
CA GLN A 164 2.21 -4.97 22.38
C GLN A 164 1.96 -5.82 21.11
N THR A 165 2.93 -5.84 20.18
CA THR A 165 2.84 -6.55 18.91
C THR A 165 3.99 -7.53 18.78
N LYS A 166 3.67 -8.79 18.50
CA LYS A 166 4.67 -9.82 18.16
C LYS A 166 4.49 -10.22 16.70
N VAL A 167 5.61 -10.48 16.05
CA VAL A 167 5.66 -10.79 14.62
C VAL A 167 6.45 -12.07 14.42
N LEU A 168 5.87 -13.02 13.70
CA LEU A 168 6.55 -14.20 13.18
C LEU A 168 6.60 -14.12 11.66
N ILE A 169 7.80 -14.27 11.09
CA ILE A 169 8.03 -14.36 9.66
C ILE A 169 8.14 -15.83 9.25
N THR A 170 7.32 -16.23 8.29
CA THR A 170 7.39 -17.55 7.63
C THR A 170 7.51 -17.35 6.12
N LYS A 171 7.84 -18.40 5.37
CA LYS A 171 7.78 -18.34 3.90
C LYS A 171 6.33 -18.28 3.45
N ALA A 172 6.05 -17.41 2.48
CA ALA A 172 4.77 -17.36 1.81
C ALA A 172 4.48 -18.68 1.09
N GLU A 173 3.22 -19.09 1.13
CA GLU A 173 2.74 -20.32 0.53
C GLU A 173 2.54 -20.17 -0.98
N GLY A 174 2.65 -21.30 -1.69
CA GLY A 174 2.47 -21.36 -3.12
C GLY A 174 3.71 -20.95 -3.91
N GLN A 175 3.50 -20.39 -5.10
CA GLN A 175 4.58 -20.06 -6.04
C GLN A 175 4.56 -18.57 -6.40
N LYS A 176 5.70 -18.05 -6.82
CA LYS A 176 5.85 -16.66 -7.27
C LYS A 176 5.06 -16.41 -8.55
N CYS A 177 4.14 -15.45 -8.52
CA CYS A 177 3.48 -14.94 -9.72
C CYS A 177 4.45 -14.12 -10.57
N GLU A 178 4.60 -14.42 -11.87
CA GLU A 178 5.55 -13.69 -12.73
C GLU A 178 5.13 -12.24 -13.03
N ARG A 179 3.84 -11.91 -12.84
CA ARG A 179 3.30 -10.56 -13.11
C ARG A 179 3.35 -9.62 -11.91
N CYS A 180 2.88 -10.07 -10.74
CA CYS A 180 2.85 -9.23 -9.53
C CYS A 180 3.89 -9.59 -8.47
N TRP A 181 4.66 -10.66 -8.69
CA TRP A 181 5.72 -11.17 -7.81
C TRP A 181 5.30 -11.64 -6.42
N ILE A 182 4.01 -11.54 -6.11
CA ILE A 182 3.40 -12.14 -4.92
C ILE A 182 3.42 -13.67 -5.05
N TYR A 183 3.75 -14.33 -3.95
CA TYR A 183 3.63 -15.77 -3.78
C TYR A 183 2.18 -16.11 -3.47
N SER A 184 1.60 -16.99 -4.29
CA SER A 184 0.20 -17.37 -4.15
C SER A 184 0.02 -18.86 -4.44
N PRO A 185 -0.80 -19.57 -3.64
CA PRO A 185 -1.24 -20.93 -3.95
C PRO A 185 -2.05 -21.05 -5.24
N THR A 186 -2.51 -19.93 -5.81
CA THR A 186 -3.33 -19.92 -7.03
C THR A 186 -2.52 -19.93 -8.32
N VAL A 187 -1.19 -19.76 -8.25
CA VAL A 187 -0.32 -19.91 -9.43
C VAL A 187 -0.37 -21.37 -9.91
N GLY A 188 -0.49 -21.58 -11.22
CA GLY A 188 -0.64 -22.90 -11.83
C GLY A 188 -2.08 -23.44 -11.87
N THR A 189 -3.07 -22.74 -11.28
CA THR A 189 -4.47 -23.22 -11.28
C THR A 189 -5.20 -22.99 -12.60
N ASN A 190 -4.74 -22.05 -13.44
CA ASN A 190 -5.30 -21.77 -14.75
C ASN A 190 -4.36 -22.30 -15.85
N LYS A 191 -4.91 -23.08 -16.80
CA LYS A 191 -4.14 -23.72 -17.87
C LYS A 191 -3.60 -22.74 -18.91
N ASP A 192 -4.34 -21.69 -19.22
CA ASP A 192 -3.95 -20.67 -20.21
C ASP A 192 -2.92 -19.70 -19.65
N HIS A 193 -2.89 -19.56 -18.32
CA HIS A 193 -2.04 -18.65 -17.58
C HIS A 193 -1.34 -19.33 -16.39
N PRO A 194 -0.43 -20.30 -16.64
CA PRO A 194 0.12 -21.16 -15.60
C PRO A 194 1.07 -20.45 -14.63
N THR A 195 1.70 -19.34 -15.03
CA THR A 195 2.74 -18.65 -14.23
C THR A 195 2.23 -17.46 -13.42
N ILE A 196 0.93 -17.16 -13.47
CA ILE A 196 0.34 -16.01 -12.78
C ILE A 196 -0.80 -16.40 -11.84
N CYS A 197 -1.00 -15.59 -10.79
CA CYS A 197 -2.03 -15.82 -9.79
C CYS A 197 -3.42 -15.39 -10.26
N SER A 198 -4.48 -15.87 -9.57
CA SER A 198 -5.88 -15.56 -9.91
C SER A 198 -6.18 -14.06 -9.98
N LYS A 199 -5.63 -13.25 -9.06
CA LYS A 199 -5.73 -11.78 -9.09
C LYS A 199 -5.21 -11.18 -10.40
N CYS A 200 -4.07 -11.69 -10.88
CA CYS A 200 -3.47 -11.20 -12.12
C CYS A 200 -4.27 -11.63 -13.35
N ILE A 201 -4.83 -12.83 -13.35
CA ILE A 201 -5.71 -13.33 -14.40
C ILE A 201 -6.95 -12.43 -14.51
N GLU A 202 -7.65 -12.20 -13.41
CA GLU A 202 -8.83 -11.31 -13.36
C GLU A 202 -8.53 -9.89 -13.86
N ALA A 203 -7.30 -9.41 -13.65
CA ALA A 203 -6.89 -8.08 -14.08
C ALA A 203 -6.64 -7.95 -15.59
N ILE A 204 -6.28 -9.04 -16.27
CA ILE A 204 -5.98 -9.07 -17.71
C ILE A 204 -7.12 -9.66 -18.56
N SER A 205 -8.08 -10.36 -17.94
CA SER A 205 -9.35 -10.77 -18.54
C SER A 205 -10.35 -9.60 -18.63
#